data_AF-A0A0I9XYA5-F1
#
_entry.id   AF-A0A0I9XYA5-F1
#
_cell.length_a   1.000
_cell.length_b   1.000
_cell.length_c   1.000
_cell.angle_alpha   90.00
_cell.angle_beta   90.00
_cell.angle_gamma   90.00
#
_symmetry.space_group_name_H-M   'P 1'
#
loop_
_entity.id
_entity.type
_entity.pdbx_description
1 polymer ?
#
loop_
_entity_poly.entity_id
_entity_poly.type
_entity_poly.pdbx_seq_one_letter_code
_entity_poly.pdbx_strand_id
1 'polypeptide(L)'
;MSASLPGARELPASQYDLETYMGRVRHTMGITDPTTLFAGKTGLEAAKKLVTDYKTGKIEHMSPSLWHAKKVVDSTLHPDTGEPVFFPFRMSCYVLTNLVVTAGMLQPGMGTVGIVGWQVFNQSLNVAFNTANGNKSSPMSTEVMIKSYLSAVGASCSVALGLNAIVPRLKVTPSTRQILGRLIPFAAVATAAGLNTYLMRRDEIVKGIDVRPVLSDDDKQKLIAEGKSERDVPSLGKSQSAAKLAVYQTAASRVFTASPIMVLPPMVLYHIESRQAWYKNLMQKEWVRSRPALVKGIPLGINLSLIALTSFAVLPFALAVFPQQQEVSAESLEPEFHGKGGKNGKVVFNRGL
;
A
#
# COMPACT_ATOMS: atom_id res chain seq x y z
N MET A 1 -10.19 10.86 -6.54
CA MET A 1 -9.32 10.29 -7.59
C MET A 1 -10.04 10.22 -8.94
N SER A 2 -10.69 11.30 -9.42
CA SER A 2 -11.32 11.34 -10.76
C SER A 2 -11.32 12.78 -11.34
N ALA A 3 -10.31 13.55 -10.95
CA ALA A 3 -10.24 15.00 -11.21
C ALA A 3 -9.94 15.32 -12.68
N SER A 4 -9.24 14.43 -13.39
CA SER A 4 -8.79 14.62 -14.77
C SER A 4 -9.87 14.50 -15.85
N LEU A 5 -11.07 13.98 -15.54
CA LEU A 5 -12.16 13.88 -16.53
C LEU A 5 -12.93 15.21 -16.64
N PRO A 6 -13.38 15.63 -17.84
CA PRO A 6 -14.06 16.90 -18.04
C PRO A 6 -15.42 16.96 -17.31
N GLY A 7 -15.73 18.14 -16.75
CA GLY A 7 -17.01 18.49 -16.12
C GLY A 7 -16.86 19.15 -14.74
N ALA A 8 -17.78 20.07 -14.42
CA ALA A 8 -17.71 20.96 -13.26
C ALA A 8 -18.17 20.32 -11.95
N ARG A 9 -18.92 19.22 -12.01
CA ARG A 9 -19.43 18.53 -10.82
C ARG A 9 -18.36 17.60 -10.22
N GLU A 10 -18.02 17.81 -8.96
CA GLU A 10 -17.12 16.90 -8.24
C GLU A 10 -17.80 15.56 -7.93
N LEU A 11 -17.02 14.47 -8.02
CA LEU A 11 -17.51 13.14 -7.68
C LEU A 11 -17.28 12.86 -6.19
N PRO A 12 -18.26 12.30 -5.46
CA PRO A 12 -18.11 11.98 -4.05
C PRO A 12 -16.91 11.06 -3.83
N ALA A 13 -16.08 11.36 -2.82
CA ALA A 13 -14.79 10.71 -2.63
C ALA A 13 -14.89 9.18 -2.43
N SER A 14 -15.95 8.71 -1.79
CA SER A 14 -16.21 7.30 -1.48
C SER A 14 -17.71 7.01 -1.46
N GLN A 15 -18.11 5.77 -1.77
CA GLN A 15 -19.48 5.27 -1.58
C GLN A 15 -19.79 5.01 -0.09
N TYR A 16 -18.76 4.79 0.71
CA TYR A 16 -18.84 4.46 2.12
C TYR A 16 -18.27 5.58 2.98
N ASP A 17 -18.78 5.72 4.20
CA ASP A 17 -18.28 6.68 5.17
C ASP A 17 -16.84 6.36 5.58
N LEU A 18 -15.90 7.25 5.25
CA LEU A 18 -14.47 7.09 5.51
C LEU A 18 -14.08 7.42 6.96
N GLU A 19 -14.99 8.02 7.75
CA GLU A 19 -14.76 8.26 9.18
C GLU A 19 -14.83 6.95 9.97
N THR A 20 -15.68 6.01 9.55
CA THR A 20 -15.77 4.67 10.14
C THR A 20 -14.70 3.71 9.61
N TYR A 21 -14.16 2.86 10.49
CA TYR A 21 -13.19 1.82 10.11
C TYR A 21 -13.75 0.86 9.05
N MET A 22 -14.99 0.39 9.23
CA MET A 22 -15.63 -0.53 8.27
C MET A 22 -15.90 0.12 6.91
N GLY A 23 -16.22 1.42 6.86
CA GLY A 23 -16.37 2.13 5.60
C GLY A 23 -15.04 2.28 4.86
N ARG A 24 -13.93 2.53 5.57
CA ARG A 24 -12.57 2.49 4.98
C ARG A 24 -12.21 1.11 4.43
N VAL A 25 -12.55 0.02 5.14
CA VAL A 25 -12.32 -1.35 4.67
C VAL A 25 -13.09 -1.59 3.36
N ARG A 26 -14.40 -1.30 3.33
CA ARG A 26 -15.24 -1.52 2.14
C ARG A 26 -14.81 -0.69 0.93
N HIS A 27 -14.42 0.56 1.16
CA HIS A 27 -13.85 1.41 0.13
C HIS A 27 -12.56 0.82 -0.45
N THR A 28 -11.65 0.36 0.42
CA THR A 28 -10.37 -0.22 0.01
C THR A 28 -10.56 -1.54 -0.75
N MET A 29 -11.47 -2.41 -0.28
CA MET A 29 -11.87 -3.63 -1.01
C MET A 29 -12.41 -3.30 -2.40
N GLY A 30 -13.14 -2.19 -2.54
CA GLY A 30 -13.61 -1.69 -3.82
C GLY A 30 -12.46 -1.36 -4.77
N ILE A 31 -11.43 -0.68 -4.30
CA ILE A 31 -10.30 -0.23 -5.13
C ILE A 31 -9.36 -1.39 -5.50
N THR A 32 -9.13 -2.34 -4.59
CA THR A 32 -8.21 -3.47 -4.81
C THR A 32 -8.84 -4.66 -5.55
N ASP A 33 -10.06 -4.49 -6.05
CA ASP A 33 -10.80 -5.55 -6.71
C ASP A 33 -10.20 -5.90 -8.10
N PRO A 34 -9.69 -7.14 -8.28
CA PRO A 34 -9.10 -7.56 -9.55
C PRO A 34 -10.12 -7.69 -10.68
N THR A 35 -11.44 -7.68 -10.39
CA THR A 35 -12.47 -7.75 -11.44
C THR A 35 -12.42 -6.56 -12.39
N THR A 36 -11.88 -5.42 -11.93
CA THR A 36 -11.64 -4.22 -12.74
C THR A 36 -10.66 -4.46 -13.90
N LEU A 37 -9.78 -5.47 -13.79
CA LEU A 37 -8.83 -5.85 -14.83
C LEU A 37 -9.52 -6.45 -16.07
N PHE A 38 -10.70 -7.05 -15.89
CA PHE A 38 -11.44 -7.71 -16.97
C PHE A 38 -12.35 -6.77 -17.77
N ALA A 39 -12.47 -5.49 -17.38
CA ALA A 39 -13.33 -4.51 -18.07
C ALA A 39 -12.87 -4.23 -19.52
N GLY A 40 -11.60 -4.49 -19.85
CA GLY A 40 -11.05 -4.29 -21.20
C GLY A 40 -11.03 -2.81 -21.65
N LYS A 41 -10.67 -2.56 -22.91
CA LYS A 41 -10.62 -1.19 -23.47
C LYS A 41 -12.02 -0.60 -23.69
N THR A 42 -12.98 -1.43 -24.13
CA THR A 42 -14.37 -1.03 -24.39
C THR A 42 -15.12 -0.71 -23.10
N GLY A 43 -14.93 -1.49 -22.04
CA GLY A 43 -15.52 -1.19 -20.72
C GLY A 43 -14.94 0.07 -20.09
N LEU A 44 -13.66 0.37 -20.32
CA LEU A 44 -13.04 1.62 -19.86
C LEU A 44 -13.62 2.86 -20.57
N GLU A 45 -13.81 2.81 -21.90
CA GLU A 45 -14.41 3.93 -22.63
C GLU A 45 -15.88 4.14 -22.25
N ALA A 46 -16.64 3.06 -22.04
CA ALA A 46 -18.00 3.15 -21.50
C ALA A 46 -18.03 3.76 -20.08
N ALA A 47 -17.08 3.36 -19.23
CA ALA A 47 -16.95 3.89 -17.88
C ALA A 47 -16.55 5.38 -17.88
N LYS A 48 -15.62 5.80 -18.74
CA LYS A 48 -15.26 7.21 -18.95
C LYS A 48 -16.48 8.03 -19.34
N LYS A 49 -17.24 7.56 -20.34
CA LYS A 49 -18.43 8.25 -20.84
C LYS A 49 -19.47 8.45 -19.73
N LEU A 50 -19.76 7.40 -18.95
CA LEU A 50 -20.69 7.47 -17.82
C LEU A 50 -20.24 8.49 -16.75
N VAL A 51 -18.95 8.48 -16.40
CA VAL A 51 -18.41 9.42 -15.42
C VAL A 51 -18.44 10.86 -15.95
N THR A 52 -18.11 11.08 -17.23
CA THR A 52 -18.20 12.39 -17.87
C THR A 52 -19.65 12.87 -17.99
N ASP A 53 -20.61 12.00 -18.32
CA ASP A 53 -22.02 12.35 -18.41
C ASP A 53 -22.58 12.77 -17.03
N TYR A 54 -22.11 12.17 -15.94
CA TYR A 54 -22.42 12.66 -14.59
C TYR A 54 -21.75 14.01 -14.28
N LYS A 55 -20.45 14.17 -14.61
CA LYS A 55 -19.72 15.41 -14.35
C LYS A 55 -20.24 16.61 -15.17
N THR A 56 -20.86 16.35 -16.31
CA THR A 56 -21.50 17.34 -17.19
C THR A 56 -22.98 17.56 -16.91
N GLY A 57 -23.54 16.87 -15.91
CA GLY A 57 -24.92 17.07 -15.46
C GLY A 57 -25.99 16.32 -16.25
N LYS A 58 -25.64 15.44 -17.19
CA LYS A 58 -26.61 14.59 -17.91
C LYS A 58 -27.17 13.46 -17.05
N ILE A 59 -26.44 13.08 -16.00
CA ILE A 59 -26.88 12.11 -15.00
C ILE A 59 -26.91 12.81 -13.64
N GLU A 60 -28.09 12.92 -13.05
CA GLU A 60 -28.29 13.67 -11.81
C GLU A 60 -27.93 12.86 -10.55
N HIS A 61 -28.20 11.55 -10.56
CA HIS A 61 -28.06 10.67 -9.39
C HIS A 61 -26.94 9.63 -9.54
N MET A 62 -26.25 9.32 -8.45
CA MET A 62 -25.27 8.23 -8.41
C MET A 62 -25.96 6.87 -8.44
N SER A 63 -25.92 6.20 -9.60
CA SER A 63 -26.40 4.82 -9.76
C SER A 63 -25.32 3.80 -9.40
N PRO A 64 -25.68 2.53 -9.08
CA PRO A 64 -24.70 1.45 -8.89
C PRO A 64 -23.78 1.23 -10.10
N SER A 65 -24.31 1.42 -11.32
CA SER A 65 -23.54 1.35 -12.56
C SER A 65 -22.52 2.49 -12.69
N LEU A 66 -22.86 3.70 -12.22
CA LEU A 66 -21.94 4.83 -12.18
C LEU A 66 -20.85 4.65 -11.12
N TRP A 67 -21.17 4.03 -9.97
CA TRP A 67 -20.17 3.63 -8.98
C TRP A 67 -19.19 2.59 -9.52
N HIS A 68 -19.68 1.61 -10.29
CA HIS A 68 -18.82 0.66 -10.97
C HIS A 68 -17.94 1.33 -12.04
N ALA A 69 -18.52 2.21 -12.85
CA ALA A 69 -17.78 2.99 -13.85
C ALA A 69 -16.68 3.84 -13.21
N LYS A 70 -16.99 4.54 -12.11
CA LYS A 70 -16.01 5.29 -11.32
C LYS A 70 -14.89 4.38 -10.84
N LYS A 71 -15.20 3.21 -10.29
CA LYS A 71 -14.19 2.25 -9.83
C LYS A 71 -13.27 1.78 -10.96
N VAL A 72 -13.81 1.51 -12.16
CA VAL A 72 -13.00 1.13 -13.34
C VAL A 72 -12.10 2.29 -13.80
N VAL A 73 -12.63 3.51 -13.81
CA VAL A 73 -11.87 4.72 -14.15
C VAL A 73 -10.74 4.97 -13.13
N ASP A 74 -11.05 4.99 -11.84
CA ASP A 74 -10.11 5.28 -10.75
C ASP A 74 -9.01 4.21 -10.63
N SER A 75 -9.29 2.97 -11.05
CA SER A 75 -8.30 1.87 -11.03
C SER A 75 -7.44 1.78 -12.30
N THR A 76 -7.84 2.44 -13.39
CA THR A 76 -7.19 2.29 -14.71
C THR A 76 -6.52 3.57 -15.19
N LEU A 77 -7.09 4.74 -14.88
CA LEU A 77 -6.57 6.02 -15.32
C LEU A 77 -5.71 6.68 -14.25
N HIS A 78 -4.66 7.36 -14.70
CA HIS A 78 -3.87 8.22 -13.84
C HIS A 78 -4.72 9.40 -13.35
N PRO A 79 -4.73 9.72 -12.05
CA PRO A 79 -5.57 10.77 -11.48
C PRO A 79 -5.31 12.15 -12.09
N ASP A 80 -4.04 12.45 -12.43
CA ASP A 80 -3.64 13.76 -12.97
C ASP A 80 -3.69 13.87 -14.50
N THR A 81 -3.27 12.83 -15.25
CA THR A 81 -3.23 12.91 -16.73
C THR A 81 -4.47 12.36 -17.42
N GLY A 82 -5.28 11.57 -16.71
CA GLY A 82 -6.43 10.87 -17.32
C GLY A 82 -6.03 9.78 -18.32
N GLU A 83 -4.73 9.47 -18.43
CA GLU A 83 -4.22 8.42 -19.32
C GLU A 83 -4.22 7.06 -18.63
N PRO A 84 -4.43 5.96 -19.37
CA PRO A 84 -4.39 4.63 -18.80
C PRO A 84 -2.97 4.28 -18.33
N VAL A 85 -2.85 3.91 -17.05
CA VAL A 85 -1.59 3.40 -16.49
C VAL A 85 -1.23 2.08 -17.17
N PHE A 86 0.05 1.86 -17.47
CA PHE A 86 0.54 0.64 -18.11
C PHE A 86 0.12 -0.59 -17.30
N PHE A 87 -0.42 -1.61 -17.99
CA PHE A 87 -1.16 -2.72 -17.39
C PHE A 87 -0.51 -3.35 -16.14
N PRO A 88 0.78 -3.75 -16.12
CA PRO A 88 1.39 -4.34 -14.93
C PRO A 88 1.57 -3.37 -13.76
N PHE A 89 1.51 -2.05 -13.99
CA PHE A 89 1.69 -1.03 -12.95
C PHE A 89 0.37 -0.39 -12.48
N ARG A 90 -0.78 -0.90 -12.94
CA ARG A 90 -2.09 -0.47 -12.43
C ARG A 90 -2.24 -0.89 -10.97
N MET A 91 -2.92 -0.08 -10.17
CA MET A 91 -3.17 -0.38 -8.74
C MET A 91 -3.89 -1.73 -8.55
N SER A 92 -4.70 -2.17 -9.51
CA SER A 92 -5.34 -3.49 -9.53
C SER A 92 -4.37 -4.66 -9.76
N CYS A 93 -3.23 -4.44 -10.41
CA CYS A 93 -2.15 -5.42 -10.57
C CYS A 93 -1.18 -5.44 -9.38
N TYR A 94 -1.23 -4.45 -8.48
CA TYR A 94 -0.27 -4.30 -7.37
C TYR A 94 -0.18 -5.57 -6.51
N VAL A 95 -1.32 -6.18 -6.17
CA VAL A 95 -1.36 -7.43 -5.39
C VAL A 95 -0.72 -8.58 -6.17
N LEU A 96 -1.00 -8.68 -7.47
CA LEU A 96 -0.50 -9.77 -8.32
C LEU A 96 1.02 -9.66 -8.55
N THR A 97 1.54 -8.46 -8.82
CA THR A 97 2.98 -8.24 -8.99
C THR A 97 3.74 -8.46 -7.69
N ASN A 98 3.22 -7.97 -6.55
CA ASN A 98 3.83 -8.22 -5.24
C ASN A 98 3.78 -9.69 -4.84
N LEU A 99 2.74 -10.43 -5.26
CA LEU A 99 2.66 -11.86 -5.06
C LEU A 99 3.79 -12.61 -5.78
N VAL A 100 4.09 -12.25 -7.04
CA VAL A 100 5.19 -12.85 -7.80
C VAL A 100 6.53 -12.59 -7.12
N VAL A 101 6.77 -11.36 -6.68
CA VAL A 101 7.99 -10.97 -5.97
C VAL A 101 8.12 -11.74 -4.65
N THR A 102 7.06 -11.76 -3.85
CA THR A 102 7.05 -12.41 -2.54
C THR A 102 7.29 -13.90 -2.68
N ALA A 103 6.67 -14.54 -3.69
CA ALA A 103 6.91 -15.95 -3.99
C ALA A 103 8.35 -16.24 -4.43
N GLY A 104 8.93 -15.35 -5.25
CA GLY A 104 10.34 -15.39 -5.60
C GLY A 104 11.21 -15.33 -4.34
N MET A 105 11.05 -14.28 -3.53
CA MET A 105 11.84 -14.06 -2.31
C MET A 105 11.74 -15.16 -1.26
N LEU A 106 10.63 -15.92 -1.24
CA LEU A 106 10.39 -17.01 -0.29
C LEU A 106 10.84 -18.39 -0.82
N GLN A 107 11.48 -18.46 -1.98
CA GLN A 107 11.91 -19.73 -2.55
C GLN A 107 13.02 -20.38 -1.69
N PRO A 108 12.86 -21.65 -1.28
CA PRO A 108 13.82 -22.33 -0.41
C PRO A 108 15.14 -22.62 -1.15
N GLY A 109 16.26 -22.48 -0.45
CA GLY A 109 17.59 -22.82 -0.98
C GLY A 109 18.16 -21.81 -1.96
N MET A 110 17.66 -20.57 -1.95
CA MET A 110 18.14 -19.51 -2.82
C MET A 110 19.59 -19.12 -2.49
N GLY A 111 20.46 -19.13 -3.50
CA GLY A 111 21.82 -18.62 -3.37
C GLY A 111 21.88 -17.10 -3.24
N THR A 112 23.04 -16.58 -2.82
CA THR A 112 23.31 -15.14 -2.64
C THR A 112 22.88 -14.29 -3.83
N VAL A 113 23.19 -14.75 -5.06
CA VAL A 113 22.81 -14.06 -6.31
C VAL A 113 21.30 -13.96 -6.47
N GLY A 114 20.57 -15.04 -6.15
CA GLY A 114 19.11 -15.03 -6.19
C GLY A 114 18.52 -14.07 -5.17
N ILE A 115 19.07 -14.05 -3.94
CA ILE A 115 18.60 -13.16 -2.87
C ILE A 115 18.76 -11.71 -3.31
N VAL A 116 19.94 -11.32 -3.80
CA VAL A 116 20.18 -9.97 -4.31
C VAL A 116 19.28 -9.66 -5.50
N GLY A 117 19.16 -10.58 -6.46
CA GLY A 117 18.33 -10.40 -7.64
C GLY A 117 16.86 -10.10 -7.32
N TRP A 118 16.26 -10.87 -6.39
CA TRP A 118 14.87 -10.64 -5.98
C TRP A 118 14.69 -9.37 -5.14
N GLN A 119 15.68 -9.00 -4.33
CA GLN A 119 15.62 -7.72 -3.59
C GLN A 119 15.70 -6.51 -4.52
N VAL A 120 16.58 -6.57 -5.51
CA VAL A 120 16.66 -5.55 -6.56
C VAL A 120 15.34 -5.48 -7.33
N PHE A 121 14.82 -6.63 -7.78
CA PHE A 121 13.56 -6.70 -8.51
C PHE A 121 12.39 -6.13 -7.72
N ASN A 122 12.30 -6.44 -6.41
CA ASN A 122 11.28 -5.87 -5.52
C ASN A 122 11.35 -4.33 -5.47
N GLN A 123 12.56 -3.76 -5.29
CA GLN A 123 12.70 -2.31 -5.25
C GLN A 123 12.48 -1.65 -6.60
N SER A 124 12.89 -2.28 -7.71
CA SER A 124 12.64 -1.78 -9.05
C SER A 124 11.14 -1.70 -9.33
N LEU A 125 10.38 -2.71 -8.92
CA LEU A 125 8.92 -2.69 -9.02
C LEU A 125 8.32 -1.58 -8.17
N ASN A 126 8.75 -1.41 -6.92
CA ASN A 126 8.25 -0.32 -6.07
C ASN A 126 8.50 1.07 -6.68
N VAL A 127 9.68 1.29 -7.28
CA VAL A 127 9.96 2.54 -8.01
C VAL A 127 9.07 2.66 -9.24
N ALA A 128 8.93 1.61 -10.04
CA ALA A 128 8.09 1.64 -11.24
C ALA A 128 6.62 1.94 -10.90
N PHE A 129 6.07 1.32 -9.85
CA PHE A 129 4.72 1.61 -9.35
C PHE A 129 4.59 3.05 -8.86
N ASN A 130 5.57 3.54 -8.11
CA ASN A 130 5.57 4.91 -7.60
C ASN A 130 5.67 5.94 -8.74
N THR A 131 6.51 5.71 -9.75
CA THR A 131 6.60 6.60 -10.91
C THR A 131 5.33 6.53 -11.77
N ALA A 132 4.72 5.36 -11.91
CA ALA A 132 3.53 5.15 -12.74
C ALA A 132 2.23 5.67 -12.10
N ASN A 133 2.15 5.74 -10.76
CA ASN A 133 0.97 6.17 -10.00
C ASN A 133 1.22 7.43 -9.16
N GLY A 134 2.40 8.03 -9.26
CA GLY A 134 2.82 9.19 -8.49
C GLY A 134 2.16 10.48 -8.97
N ASN A 135 2.01 11.44 -8.06
CA ASN A 135 1.43 12.74 -8.37
C ASN A 135 2.30 13.49 -9.40
N LYS A 136 1.73 13.81 -10.58
CA LYS A 136 2.43 14.55 -11.64
C LYS A 136 2.43 16.06 -11.44
N SER A 137 1.60 16.58 -10.54
CA SER A 137 1.59 17.99 -10.15
C SER A 137 2.74 18.36 -9.20
N SER A 138 3.45 17.37 -8.66
CA SER A 138 4.59 17.56 -7.75
C SER A 138 5.66 16.50 -8.03
N PRO A 139 6.32 16.55 -9.20
CA PRO A 139 7.22 15.49 -9.62
C PRO A 139 8.39 15.37 -8.65
N MET A 140 8.63 14.15 -8.16
CA MET A 140 9.81 13.84 -7.36
C MET A 140 11.06 14.07 -8.21
N SER A 141 12.05 14.79 -7.66
CA SER A 141 13.34 14.95 -8.33
C SER A 141 13.96 13.58 -8.60
N THR A 142 14.43 13.37 -9.84
CA THR A 142 15.09 12.14 -10.28
C THR A 142 16.26 11.78 -9.36
N GLU A 143 16.98 12.79 -8.84
CA GLU A 143 18.06 12.59 -7.90
C GLU A 143 17.59 11.96 -6.57
N VAL A 144 16.47 12.42 -6.03
CA VAL A 144 15.86 11.88 -4.80
C VAL A 144 15.37 10.46 -5.03
N MET A 145 14.79 10.19 -6.20
CA MET A 145 14.34 8.85 -6.58
C MET A 145 15.53 7.87 -6.68
N ILE A 146 16.62 8.25 -7.37
CA ILE A 146 17.82 7.41 -7.51
C ILE A 146 18.45 7.16 -6.14
N LYS A 147 18.64 8.20 -5.32
CA LYS A 147 19.21 8.05 -3.97
C LYS A 147 18.35 7.13 -3.11
N SER A 148 17.03 7.32 -3.11
CA SER A 148 16.09 6.49 -2.33
C SER A 148 16.11 5.04 -2.81
N TYR A 149 16.21 4.80 -4.12
CA TYR A 149 16.31 3.47 -4.69
C TYR A 149 17.61 2.76 -4.29
N LEU A 150 18.77 3.40 -4.50
CA LEU A 150 20.07 2.82 -4.16
C LEU A 150 20.19 2.53 -2.66
N SER A 151 19.71 3.44 -1.81
CA SER A 151 19.67 3.23 -0.37
C SER A 151 18.73 2.08 0.03
N ALA A 152 17.54 1.99 -0.57
CA ALA A 152 16.60 0.91 -0.28
C ALA A 152 17.14 -0.46 -0.73
N VAL A 153 17.73 -0.55 -1.92
CA VAL A 153 18.38 -1.78 -2.41
C VAL A 153 19.54 -2.18 -1.51
N GLY A 154 20.42 -1.23 -1.17
CA GLY A 154 21.56 -1.46 -0.29
C GLY A 154 21.13 -1.97 1.08
N ALA A 155 20.14 -1.34 1.70
CA ALA A 155 19.60 -1.76 2.98
C ALA A 155 18.94 -3.14 2.91
N SER A 156 18.10 -3.38 1.90
CA SER A 156 17.40 -4.66 1.73
C SER A 156 18.38 -5.82 1.52
N CYS A 157 19.38 -5.63 0.65
CA CYS A 157 20.42 -6.62 0.40
C CYS A 157 21.30 -6.85 1.63
N SER A 158 21.66 -5.78 2.36
CA SER A 158 22.50 -5.91 3.57
C SER A 158 21.80 -6.71 4.66
N VAL A 159 20.51 -6.44 4.90
CA VAL A 159 19.70 -7.19 5.88
C VAL A 159 19.48 -8.63 5.42
N ALA A 160 19.12 -8.83 4.15
CA ALA A 160 18.87 -10.17 3.63
C ALA A 160 20.13 -11.06 3.69
N LEU A 161 21.27 -10.55 3.24
CA LEU A 161 22.54 -11.28 3.25
C LEU A 161 23.09 -11.45 4.67
N GLY A 162 23.02 -10.40 5.50
CA GLY A 162 23.49 -10.44 6.89
C GLY A 162 22.71 -11.46 7.72
N LEU A 163 21.38 -11.43 7.66
CA LEU A 163 20.56 -12.41 8.36
C LEU A 163 20.73 -13.82 7.80
N ASN A 164 20.88 -13.98 6.48
CA ASN A 164 21.12 -15.29 5.86
C ASN A 164 22.47 -15.90 6.26
N ALA A 165 23.48 -15.07 6.56
CA ALA A 165 24.76 -15.53 7.08
C ALA A 165 24.73 -15.81 8.60
N ILE A 166 23.96 -15.04 9.37
CA ILE A 166 23.91 -15.14 10.84
C ILE A 166 22.97 -16.25 11.31
N VAL A 167 21.75 -16.34 10.76
CA VAL A 167 20.71 -17.28 11.22
C VAL A 167 21.18 -18.74 11.27
N PRO A 168 21.93 -19.26 10.30
CA PRO A 168 22.48 -20.62 10.37
C PRO A 168 23.49 -20.82 11.52
N ARG A 169 24.23 -19.78 11.89
CA ARG A 169 25.26 -19.81 12.94
C ARG A 169 24.70 -19.64 14.35
N LEU A 170 23.43 -19.27 14.49
CA LEU A 170 22.77 -19.13 15.78
C LEU A 170 22.59 -20.50 16.46
N LYS A 171 22.97 -20.57 17.73
CA LYS A 171 22.75 -21.73 18.62
C LYS A 171 21.29 -21.75 19.11
N VAL A 172 20.36 -22.02 18.21
CA VAL A 172 18.91 -22.13 18.47
C VAL A 172 18.39 -23.50 18.02
N THR A 173 17.18 -23.86 18.44
CA THR A 173 16.53 -25.10 18.03
C THR A 173 16.35 -25.16 16.50
N PRO A 174 16.36 -26.36 15.89
CA PRO A 174 16.19 -26.50 14.44
C PRO A 174 14.89 -25.87 13.93
N SER A 175 13.80 -25.98 14.69
CA SER A 175 12.51 -25.36 14.37
C SER A 175 12.58 -23.84 14.39
N THR A 176 13.18 -23.24 15.42
CA THR A 176 13.36 -21.79 15.50
C THR A 176 14.25 -21.27 14.37
N ARG A 177 15.32 -22.00 14.01
CA ARG A 177 16.19 -21.64 12.88
C ARG A 177 15.43 -21.60 11.56
N GLN A 178 14.55 -22.58 11.31
CA GLN A 178 13.73 -22.60 10.10
C GLN A 178 12.73 -21.44 10.04
N ILE A 179 12.12 -21.08 11.17
CA ILE A 179 11.23 -19.93 11.27
C ILE A 179 12.01 -18.64 10.99
N LEU A 180 13.15 -18.44 11.65
CA LEU A 180 14.00 -17.27 11.44
C LEU A 180 14.44 -17.14 9.98
N GLY A 181 14.80 -18.25 9.33
CA GLY A 181 15.16 -18.28 7.91
C GLY A 181 14.02 -17.81 7.00
N ARG A 182 12.77 -18.19 7.30
CA ARG A 182 11.58 -17.76 6.55
C ARG A 182 11.21 -16.30 6.77
N LEU A 183 11.65 -15.69 7.88
CA LEU A 183 11.41 -14.28 8.21
C LEU A 183 12.46 -13.32 7.64
N ILE A 184 13.56 -13.84 7.08
CA ILE A 184 14.63 -13.00 6.49
C ILE A 184 14.08 -12.06 5.39
N PRO A 185 13.26 -12.53 4.43
CA PRO A 185 12.72 -11.66 3.40
C PRO A 185 11.83 -10.55 3.98
N PHE A 186 11.04 -10.87 5.01
CA PHE A 186 10.22 -9.87 5.71
C PHE A 186 11.08 -8.78 6.35
N ALA A 187 12.13 -9.15 7.10
CA ALA A 187 13.02 -8.18 7.73
C ALA A 187 13.66 -7.25 6.70
N ALA A 188 14.13 -7.80 5.57
CA ALA A 188 14.71 -7.01 4.49
C ALA A 188 13.71 -6.02 3.88
N VAL A 189 12.49 -6.47 3.55
CA VAL A 189 11.43 -5.61 2.99
C VAL A 189 10.99 -4.54 3.98
N ALA A 190 10.82 -4.89 5.26
CA ALA A 190 10.43 -3.94 6.31
C ALA A 190 11.48 -2.84 6.49
N THR A 191 12.77 -3.20 6.55
CA THR A 191 13.86 -2.22 6.64
C THR A 191 13.90 -1.33 5.41
N ALA A 192 13.79 -1.90 4.20
CA ALA A 192 13.81 -1.12 2.98
C ALA A 192 12.60 -0.18 2.85
N ALA A 193 11.40 -0.63 3.22
CA ALA A 193 10.19 0.17 3.21
C ALA A 193 10.27 1.33 4.21
N GLY A 194 10.79 1.08 5.42
CA GLY A 194 11.02 2.11 6.43
C GLY A 194 12.02 3.17 5.96
N LEU A 195 13.19 2.72 5.46
CA LEU A 195 14.24 3.62 4.97
C LEU A 195 13.80 4.42 3.75
N ASN A 196 13.12 3.78 2.79
CA ASN A 196 12.60 4.45 1.60
C ASN A 196 11.62 5.57 1.99
N THR A 197 10.69 5.29 2.90
CA THR A 197 9.72 6.29 3.39
C THR A 197 10.42 7.47 4.06
N TYR A 198 11.38 7.16 4.92
CA TYR A 198 12.18 8.18 5.61
C TYR A 198 12.94 9.07 4.62
N LEU A 199 13.63 8.48 3.63
CA LEU A 199 14.43 9.21 2.66
C LEU A 199 13.58 10.08 1.72
N MET A 200 12.45 9.55 1.24
CA MET A 200 11.55 10.30 0.35
C MET A 200 10.89 11.48 1.06
N ARG A 201 10.68 11.38 2.37
CA ARG A 201 9.97 12.39 3.17
C ARG A 201 10.86 13.14 4.15
N ARG A 202 12.18 13.01 4.01
CA ARG A 202 13.15 13.73 4.86
C ARG A 202 12.96 15.25 4.76
N ASP A 203 12.61 15.73 3.56
CA ASP A 203 12.44 17.16 3.32
C ASP A 203 11.18 17.69 4.02
N GLU A 204 10.15 16.84 4.22
CA GLU A 204 8.98 17.18 5.05
C GLU A 204 9.37 17.30 6.52
N ILE A 205 10.26 16.43 7.01
CA ILE A 205 10.77 16.51 8.39
C ILE A 205 11.53 17.81 8.62
N VAL A 206 12.33 18.25 7.63
CA VAL A 206 13.14 19.46 7.74
C VAL A 206 12.31 20.74 7.55
N LYS A 207 11.39 20.75 6.58
CA LYS A 207 10.60 21.94 6.21
C LYS A 207 9.29 22.07 6.99
N GLY A 208 8.83 20.99 7.62
CA GLY A 208 7.50 20.88 8.23
C GLY A 208 6.39 20.61 7.23
N ILE A 209 5.28 20.06 7.71
CA ILE A 209 4.04 19.86 6.94
C ILE A 209 2.98 20.88 7.35
N ASP A 210 2.12 21.26 6.42
CA ASP A 210 1.01 22.18 6.69
C ASP A 210 0.02 21.57 7.69
N VAL A 211 -0.30 22.35 8.71
CA VAL A 211 -1.21 22.00 9.80
C VAL A 211 -2.45 22.87 9.69
N ARG A 212 -3.64 22.27 9.75
CA ARG A 212 -4.93 22.98 9.68
C ARG A 212 -5.72 22.79 10.97
N PRO A 213 -6.61 23.71 11.36
CA PRO A 213 -7.46 23.49 12.53
C PRO A 213 -8.49 22.39 12.23
N VAL A 214 -8.81 21.54 13.21
CA VAL A 214 -9.93 20.59 13.07
C VAL A 214 -11.23 21.38 13.08
N LEU A 215 -11.98 21.34 11.99
CA LEU A 215 -13.27 22.03 11.87
C LEU A 215 -14.35 21.28 12.66
N SER A 216 -15.23 22.02 13.34
CA SER A 216 -16.41 21.42 13.98
C SER A 216 -17.46 21.05 12.93
N ASP A 217 -18.40 20.16 13.28
CA ASP A 217 -19.43 19.68 12.34
C ASP A 217 -20.29 20.85 11.81
N ASP A 218 -20.52 21.87 12.63
CA ASP A 218 -21.19 23.12 12.26
C ASP A 218 -20.36 23.99 11.30
N ASP A 219 -19.04 24.00 11.44
CA ASP A 219 -18.14 24.76 10.55
C ASP A 219 -17.96 24.04 9.20
N LYS A 220 -17.95 22.71 9.22
CA LYS A 220 -17.99 21.88 8.00
C LYS A 220 -19.29 22.13 7.24
N GLN A 221 -20.43 22.20 7.92
CA GLN A 221 -21.72 22.52 7.28
C GLN A 221 -21.76 23.94 6.70
N LYS A 222 -21.17 24.93 7.38
CA LYS A 222 -21.05 26.30 6.85
C LYS A 222 -20.14 26.38 5.62
N LEU A 223 -19.00 25.68 5.63
CA LEU A 223 -18.10 25.61 4.48
C LEU A 223 -18.76 24.92 3.28
N ILE A 224 -19.48 23.82 3.51
CA ILE A 224 -20.28 23.14 2.49
C ILE A 224 -21.38 24.07 1.94
N ALA A 225 -22.02 24.87 2.79
CA ALA A 225 -23.03 25.87 2.37
C ALA A 225 -22.42 27.05 1.58
N GLU A 226 -21.17 27.41 1.85
CA GLU A 226 -20.40 28.40 1.10
C GLU A 226 -19.73 27.83 -0.18
N GLY A 227 -19.88 26.53 -0.45
CA GLY A 227 -19.25 25.86 -1.59
C GLY A 227 -17.74 25.65 -1.45
N LYS A 228 -17.17 25.77 -0.25
CA LYS A 228 -15.76 25.58 0.06
C LYS A 228 -15.52 24.21 0.69
N SER A 229 -14.42 23.57 0.32
CA SER A 229 -14.01 22.29 0.91
C SER A 229 -13.14 22.50 2.16
N GLU A 230 -13.01 21.49 3.02
CA GLU A 230 -12.07 21.47 4.16
C GLU A 230 -10.60 21.78 3.75
N ARG A 231 -10.29 21.70 2.45
CA ARG A 231 -8.99 22.03 1.85
C ARG A 231 -8.77 23.53 1.66
N ASP A 232 -9.83 24.34 1.63
CA ASP A 232 -9.80 25.79 1.39
C ASP A 232 -9.59 26.59 2.69
N VAL A 233 -9.59 25.91 3.84
CA VAL A 233 -9.26 26.54 5.12
C VAL A 233 -7.76 26.84 5.15
N PRO A 234 -7.37 28.10 5.44
CA PRO A 234 -5.97 28.51 5.45
C PRO A 234 -5.15 27.68 6.44
N SER A 235 -3.95 27.30 6.01
CA SER A 235 -2.97 26.60 6.85
C SER A 235 -2.57 27.47 8.04
N LEU A 236 -2.50 26.89 9.24
CA LEU A 236 -2.01 27.57 10.45
C LEU A 236 -0.49 27.76 10.43
N GLY A 237 0.20 27.11 9.49
CA GLY A 237 1.64 27.10 9.36
C GLY A 237 2.20 25.69 9.16
N LYS A 238 3.53 25.60 9.07
CA LYS A 238 4.24 24.32 8.88
C LYS A 238 4.82 23.82 10.20
N SER A 239 4.48 22.60 10.59
CA SER A 239 4.99 21.96 11.80
C SER A 239 5.98 20.83 11.48
N GLN A 240 7.15 20.86 12.10
CA GLN A 240 8.16 19.79 12.00
C GLN A 240 7.81 18.60 12.89
N SER A 241 7.18 18.85 14.05
CA SER A 241 6.71 17.80 14.96
C SER A 241 5.62 16.95 14.31
N ALA A 242 4.64 17.59 13.65
CA ALA A 242 3.62 16.88 12.87
C ALA A 242 4.24 16.10 11.71
N ALA A 243 5.26 16.66 11.05
CA ALA A 243 5.97 15.99 9.96
C ALA A 243 6.70 14.72 10.42
N LYS A 244 7.41 14.78 11.56
CA LYS A 244 8.07 13.60 12.15
C LYS A 244 7.06 12.50 12.46
N LEU A 245 5.96 12.85 13.12
CA LEU A 245 4.91 11.89 13.46
C LEU A 245 4.30 11.26 12.19
N ALA A 246 3.97 12.07 11.20
CA ALA A 246 3.43 11.62 9.92
C ALA A 246 4.37 10.64 9.22
N VAL A 247 5.67 10.94 9.15
CA VAL A 247 6.66 10.08 8.48
C VAL A 247 6.86 8.76 9.23
N TYR A 248 7.00 8.79 10.56
CA TYR A 248 7.18 7.55 11.34
C TYR A 248 5.96 6.65 11.28
N GLN A 249 4.75 7.21 11.38
CA GLN A 249 3.52 6.43 11.24
C GLN A 249 3.34 5.90 9.83
N THR A 250 3.78 6.63 8.80
CA THR A 250 3.77 6.14 7.42
C THR A 250 4.72 4.96 7.25
N ALA A 251 5.94 5.07 7.80
CA ALA A 251 6.90 3.96 7.80
C ALA A 251 6.33 2.75 8.56
N ALA A 252 5.76 2.95 9.75
CA ALA A 252 5.13 1.90 10.54
C ALA A 252 3.94 1.26 9.80
N SER A 253 3.11 2.04 9.14
CA SER A 253 1.98 1.56 8.33
C SER A 253 2.42 0.66 7.19
N ARG A 254 3.54 0.99 6.52
CA ARG A 254 4.09 0.14 5.44
C ARG A 254 4.61 -1.19 5.98
N VAL A 255 5.31 -1.17 7.11
CA VAL A 255 5.77 -2.39 7.79
C VAL A 255 4.58 -3.23 8.29
N PHE A 256 3.58 -2.58 8.87
CA PHE A 256 2.38 -3.24 9.37
C PHE A 256 1.57 -3.89 8.24
N THR A 257 1.48 -3.25 7.07
CA THR A 257 0.77 -3.79 5.91
C THR A 257 1.51 -4.99 5.30
N ALA A 258 2.84 -4.96 5.26
CA ALA A 258 3.64 -6.06 4.74
C ALA A 258 3.74 -7.26 5.71
N SER A 259 3.67 -7.01 7.03
CA SER A 259 3.86 -8.04 8.07
C SER A 259 2.96 -9.27 7.89
N PRO A 260 1.62 -9.16 7.79
CA PRO A 260 0.76 -10.33 7.65
C PRO A 260 1.03 -11.12 6.37
N ILE A 261 1.29 -10.41 5.26
CA ILE A 261 1.50 -11.01 3.94
C ILE A 261 2.80 -11.82 3.88
N MET A 262 3.85 -11.36 4.56
CA MET A 262 5.15 -12.02 4.53
C MET A 262 5.40 -12.97 5.71
N VAL A 263 4.64 -12.86 6.80
CA VAL A 263 4.80 -13.70 8.00
C VAL A 263 3.80 -14.85 8.04
N LEU A 264 2.52 -14.60 7.75
CA LEU A 264 1.49 -15.64 7.89
C LEU A 264 1.68 -16.80 6.90
N PRO A 265 1.88 -16.58 5.58
CA PRO A 265 2.00 -17.68 4.63
C PRO A 265 3.17 -18.64 4.94
N PRO A 266 4.40 -18.17 5.24
CA PRO A 266 5.49 -19.08 5.57
C PRO A 266 5.27 -19.86 6.88
N MET A 267 4.56 -19.27 7.84
CA MET A 267 4.24 -19.90 9.13
C MET A 267 3.12 -20.93 8.99
N VAL A 268 2.07 -20.63 8.22
CA VAL A 268 1.01 -21.59 7.90
C VAL A 268 1.57 -22.73 7.07
N LEU A 269 2.42 -22.44 6.08
CA LEU A 269 3.10 -23.46 5.31
C LEU A 269 3.97 -24.36 6.19
N TYR A 270 4.72 -23.77 7.14
CA TYR A 270 5.52 -24.54 8.11
C TYR A 270 4.63 -25.46 8.95
N HIS A 271 3.48 -24.96 9.40
CA HIS A 271 2.51 -25.76 10.14
C HIS A 271 1.95 -26.90 9.29
N ILE A 272 1.59 -26.65 8.03
CA ILE A 272 1.12 -27.68 7.09
C ILE A 272 2.18 -28.76 6.88
N GLU A 273 3.42 -28.36 6.60
CA GLU A 273 4.53 -29.27 6.35
C GLU A 273 4.89 -30.12 7.58
N SER A 274 4.86 -29.51 8.78
CA SER A 274 5.30 -30.17 10.02
C SER A 274 4.20 -30.98 10.73
N ARG A 275 2.96 -30.48 10.75
CA ARG A 275 1.87 -31.02 11.59
C ARG A 275 0.79 -31.78 10.82
N GLN A 276 0.58 -31.50 9.53
CA GLN A 276 -0.57 -32.04 8.82
C GLN A 276 -0.27 -33.40 8.17
N ALA A 277 -1.00 -34.43 8.61
CA ALA A 277 -0.83 -35.81 8.11
C ALA A 277 -1.21 -35.95 6.63
N TRP A 278 -2.26 -35.23 6.18
CA TRP A 278 -2.69 -35.28 4.78
C TRP A 278 -1.59 -34.82 3.81
N TYR A 279 -0.81 -33.79 4.19
CA TYR A 279 0.27 -33.25 3.39
C TYR A 279 1.44 -34.24 3.28
N LYS A 280 1.81 -34.87 4.41
CA LYS A 280 2.83 -35.92 4.43
C LYS A 280 2.42 -37.12 3.57
N ASN A 281 1.17 -37.55 3.70
CA ASN A 281 0.62 -38.65 2.90
C ASN A 281 0.60 -38.30 1.41
N LEU A 282 0.23 -37.07 1.04
CA LEU A 282 0.25 -36.59 -0.34
C LEU A 282 1.69 -36.59 -0.93
N MET A 283 2.66 -36.06 -0.18
CA MET A 283 4.06 -35.99 -0.61
C MET A 283 4.74 -37.37 -0.67
N GLN A 284 4.24 -38.36 0.07
CA GLN A 284 4.73 -39.74 0.03
C GLN A 284 4.16 -40.57 -1.14
N LYS A 285 3.08 -40.13 -1.80
CA LYS A 285 2.53 -40.86 -2.96
C LYS A 285 3.57 -40.97 -4.08
N GLU A 286 3.69 -42.16 -4.66
CA GLU A 286 4.70 -42.46 -5.68
C GLU A 286 4.61 -41.56 -6.92
N TRP A 287 3.40 -41.18 -7.35
CA TRP A 287 3.22 -40.28 -8.50
C TRP A 287 3.72 -38.84 -8.24
N VAL A 288 3.76 -38.40 -6.97
CA VAL A 288 4.35 -37.11 -6.58
C VAL A 288 5.86 -37.25 -6.48
N ARG A 289 6.35 -38.29 -5.78
CA ARG A 289 7.77 -38.51 -5.54
C ARG A 289 8.57 -38.79 -6.83
N SER A 290 7.96 -39.47 -7.79
CA SER A 290 8.55 -39.76 -9.12
C SER A 290 8.70 -38.51 -10.00
N ARG A 291 8.02 -37.40 -9.65
CA ARG A 291 8.03 -36.17 -10.46
C ARG A 291 8.67 -35.02 -9.68
N PRO A 292 9.95 -34.68 -9.95
CA PRO A 292 10.64 -33.61 -9.23
C PRO A 292 9.95 -32.23 -9.38
N ALA A 293 9.23 -32.02 -10.49
CA ALA A 293 8.43 -30.82 -10.70
C ALA A 293 7.23 -30.72 -9.74
N LEU A 294 6.57 -31.84 -9.39
CA LEU A 294 5.45 -31.84 -8.46
C LEU A 294 5.91 -31.66 -7.01
N VAL A 295 7.01 -32.31 -6.64
CA VAL A 295 7.61 -32.17 -5.29
C VAL A 295 7.95 -30.72 -4.98
N LYS A 296 8.45 -29.96 -5.96
CA LYS A 296 8.75 -28.53 -5.82
C LYS A 296 7.52 -27.63 -6.05
N GLY A 297 6.64 -28.04 -6.95
CA GLY A 297 5.47 -27.25 -7.36
C GLY A 297 4.34 -27.22 -6.34
N ILE A 298 4.10 -28.31 -5.60
CA ILE A 298 3.02 -28.39 -4.60
C ILE A 298 3.26 -27.39 -3.43
N PRO A 299 4.42 -27.40 -2.74
CA PRO A 299 4.69 -26.42 -1.68
C PRO A 299 4.66 -24.98 -2.21
N LEU A 300 5.20 -24.75 -3.41
CA LEU A 300 5.19 -23.44 -4.06
C LEU A 300 3.76 -22.96 -4.36
N GLY A 301 2.91 -23.84 -4.89
CA GLY A 301 1.51 -23.54 -5.20
C GLY A 301 0.68 -23.26 -3.95
N ILE A 302 0.88 -24.04 -2.88
CA ILE A 302 0.26 -23.77 -1.57
C ILE A 302 0.72 -22.42 -1.03
N ASN A 303 2.03 -22.14 -1.07
CA ASN A 303 2.58 -20.87 -0.60
C ASN A 303 2.01 -19.68 -1.41
N LEU A 304 1.99 -19.77 -2.74
CA LEU A 304 1.39 -18.77 -3.63
C LEU A 304 -0.09 -18.53 -3.30
N SER A 305 -0.85 -19.60 -3.09
CA SER A 305 -2.28 -19.52 -2.74
C SER A 305 -2.49 -18.85 -1.39
N LEU A 306 -1.66 -19.17 -0.39
CA LEU A 306 -1.69 -18.54 0.93
C LEU A 306 -1.31 -17.06 0.87
N ILE A 307 -0.28 -16.71 0.09
CA ILE A 307 0.12 -15.31 -0.14
C ILE A 307 -1.01 -14.55 -0.83
N ALA A 308 -1.64 -15.11 -1.86
CA ALA A 308 -2.77 -14.50 -2.55
C ALA A 308 -3.92 -14.23 -1.56
N LEU A 309 -4.36 -15.29 -0.87
CA LEU A 309 -5.49 -15.21 0.05
C LEU A 309 -5.24 -14.23 1.19
N THR A 310 -4.05 -14.26 1.78
CA THR A 310 -3.65 -13.33 2.84
C THR A 310 -3.57 -11.90 2.31
N SER A 311 -3.06 -11.69 1.10
CA SER A 311 -2.96 -10.35 0.51
C SER A 311 -4.35 -9.76 0.24
N PHE A 312 -5.26 -10.51 -0.38
CA PHE A 312 -6.61 -10.02 -0.64
C PHE A 312 -7.43 -9.84 0.64
N ALA A 313 -7.27 -10.73 1.62
CA ALA A 313 -7.99 -10.64 2.89
C ALA A 313 -7.46 -9.50 3.77
N VAL A 314 -6.14 -9.38 3.94
CA VAL A 314 -5.55 -8.50 4.96
C VAL A 314 -5.28 -7.09 4.46
N LEU A 315 -4.99 -6.90 3.17
CA LEU A 315 -4.66 -5.57 2.63
C LEU A 315 -5.75 -4.51 2.92
N PRO A 316 -7.07 -4.79 2.77
CA PRO A 316 -8.10 -3.82 3.10
C PRO A 316 -8.17 -3.45 4.58
N PHE A 317 -7.90 -4.41 5.48
CA PHE A 317 -7.86 -4.15 6.92
C PHE A 317 -6.61 -3.34 7.28
N ALA A 318 -5.44 -3.75 6.78
CA ALA A 318 -4.18 -3.08 7.08
C ALA A 318 -4.18 -1.61 6.64
N LEU A 319 -4.74 -1.32 5.46
CA LEU A 319 -4.89 0.06 4.96
C LEU A 319 -5.95 0.86 5.74
N ALA A 320 -6.97 0.21 6.30
CA ALA A 320 -8.00 0.89 7.10
C ALA A 320 -7.53 1.29 8.51
N VAL A 321 -6.49 0.64 9.05
CA VAL A 321 -5.92 0.93 10.38
C VAL A 321 -5.33 2.34 10.44
N PHE A 322 -4.71 2.82 9.35
CA PHE A 322 -4.04 4.12 9.34
C PHE A 322 -4.75 5.11 8.41
N PRO A 323 -5.61 6.00 8.93
CA PRO A 323 -6.33 6.98 8.12
C PRO A 323 -5.35 7.95 7.42
N GLN A 324 -5.76 8.46 6.25
CA GLN A 324 -4.97 9.42 5.45
C GLN A 324 -4.88 10.80 6.12
N GLN A 325 -5.92 11.22 6.85
CA GLN A 325 -5.89 12.42 7.67
C GLN A 325 -5.82 12.03 9.13
N GLN A 326 -5.00 12.74 9.91
CA GLN A 326 -4.88 12.54 11.34
C GLN A 326 -5.09 13.82 12.11
N GLU A 327 -5.76 13.69 13.24
CA GLU A 327 -5.95 14.75 14.22
C GLU A 327 -4.97 14.58 15.36
N VAL A 328 -4.27 15.64 15.72
CA VAL A 328 -3.32 15.68 16.84
C VAL A 328 -3.62 16.91 17.70
N SER A 329 -3.39 16.81 19.01
CA SER A 329 -3.56 17.97 19.89
C SER A 329 -2.56 19.06 19.53
N ALA A 330 -3.03 20.29 19.39
CA ALA A 330 -2.20 21.45 19.09
C ALA A 330 -1.12 21.66 20.17
N GLU A 331 -1.39 21.26 21.41
CA GLU A 331 -0.47 21.32 22.55
C GLU A 331 0.72 20.34 22.44
N SER A 332 0.58 19.28 21.65
CA SER A 332 1.66 18.31 21.41
C SER A 332 2.62 18.71 20.28
N LEU A 333 2.36 19.85 19.62
CA LEU A 333 3.19 20.41 18.55
C LEU A 333 4.09 21.54 19.07
N GLU A 334 4.73 22.29 18.17
CA GLU A 334 5.54 23.45 18.56
C GLU A 334 4.70 24.51 19.31
N PRO A 335 5.30 25.30 20.22
CA PRO A 335 4.61 26.34 20.99
C PRO A 335 3.81 27.33 20.14
N GLU A 336 4.23 27.54 18.88
CA GLU A 336 3.58 28.42 17.90
C GLU A 336 2.17 27.96 17.49
N PHE A 337 1.84 26.69 17.71
CA PHE A 337 0.53 26.08 17.41
C PHE A 337 -0.34 25.90 18.65
N HIS A 338 0.20 26.09 19.85
CA HIS A 338 -0.55 25.95 21.11
C HIS A 338 -1.68 26.99 21.14
N GLY A 339 -2.90 26.57 21.51
CA GLY A 339 -4.08 27.43 21.53
C GLY A 339 -4.69 27.77 20.16
N LYS A 340 -4.10 27.31 19.04
CA LYS A 340 -4.63 27.50 17.67
C LYS A 340 -5.37 26.26 17.13
N GLY A 341 -5.61 25.27 17.98
CA GLY A 341 -6.40 24.09 17.63
C GLY A 341 -7.87 24.44 17.43
N GLY A 342 -8.55 23.72 16.53
CA GLY A 342 -9.99 23.86 16.30
C GLY A 342 -10.81 23.08 17.34
N LYS A 343 -11.71 22.20 16.90
CA LYS A 343 -12.52 21.37 17.82
C LYS A 343 -11.62 20.59 18.80
N ASN A 344 -11.88 20.76 20.10
CA ASN A 344 -11.13 20.14 21.21
C ASN A 344 -9.62 20.46 21.22
N GLY A 345 -9.20 21.61 20.66
CA GLY A 345 -7.78 21.99 20.62
C GLY A 345 -6.95 21.14 19.67
N LYS A 346 -7.57 20.45 18.71
CA LYS A 346 -6.88 19.57 17.76
C LYS A 346 -6.62 20.26 16.42
N VAL A 347 -5.59 19.77 15.75
CA VAL A 347 -5.21 20.14 14.40
C VAL A 347 -5.13 18.91 13.50
N VAL A 348 -5.50 19.06 12.24
CA VAL A 348 -5.47 18.02 11.23
C VAL A 348 -4.29 18.21 10.29
N PHE A 349 -3.61 17.12 9.95
CA PHE A 349 -2.62 17.09 8.88
C PHE A 349 -2.83 15.87 7.98
N ASN A 350 -2.38 15.99 6.74
CA ASN A 350 -2.42 14.90 5.78
C ASN A 350 -1.18 14.02 5.96
N ARG A 351 -1.38 12.76 6.33
CA ARG A 351 -0.32 11.77 6.48
C ARG A 351 0.23 11.30 5.14
N GLY A 352 -0.55 11.38 4.06
CA GLY A 352 -0.24 10.72 2.80
C GLY A 352 -0.60 9.23 2.80
N LEU A 353 -0.44 8.58 1.64
CA LEU A 353 -0.74 7.16 1.40
C LEU A 353 0.47 6.24 1.68
#